data_AF-A0A812P5D1-F1
#
_entry.id   AF-A0A812P5D1-F1
#
_cell.length_a   1.000
_cell.length_b   1.000
_cell.length_c   1.000
_cell.angle_alpha   90.00
_cell.angle_beta   90.00
_cell.angle_gamma   90.00
#
_symmetry.space_group_name_H-M   'P 1'
#
loop_
_entity.id
_entity.type
_entity.pdbx_description
1 polymer ?
#
loop_
_entity_poly.entity_id
_entity_poly.type
_entity_poly.pdbx_seq_one_letter_code
_entity_poly.pdbx_strand_id
1 'polypeptide(L)'
;MESSCAYRVPFAGVREETPLETFLGWTVHYNEVYRAATRAQDLESIDEDSIILAGAAHDEDGTTGLVLDTCACGRSKAVLQNCQRWQQTEHNGLIWYLERGRAFGFAEEAIQRRGGADIAEGPRRLSWHLDGQGGYRAGWIEHLNHDTSWRKLVLTRDRPSLIACGLHRLWQLPAEETAAYGNCVRLHGDGSASQLVHSSILRCRSPALCSFVTEQRTLHLPGITSTGLEDLVAFLYTAQLPWDRPGPDAEAEDSLEQRVSELRHVASVAEMGALERCCHGWLVTLGHISSKPPPQKSEEALETPSWSSHKVAPGAVVGRGPPGAVLEDDVATLVEELSGPGGLKEDMVTLVLGRRDDASGDSTASPRLEAHRLVLGACSGFFAAALSSKFLERDGIVHLGFVEEQGLRGDGAKLEIARSAFRRLLHFLYTGKLDVDAACAVDLLALLQGNFLQLDETHVARACAACETTALAGTLRELPEVARRAEELGFDDLTAAALSRLAELLSEKHACQALAVKGATAKLSHSLLVDLVALLVEKSPIRQVARVETL
;
A
#
# COMPACT_ATOMS: atom_id res chain seq x y z
N MET A 1 -20.41 2.14 2.03
CA MET A 1 -19.72 3.22 1.29
C MET A 1 -18.35 2.68 0.95
N GLU A 2 -18.11 2.23 -0.28
CA GLU A 2 -16.73 1.99 -0.71
C GLU A 2 -16.03 3.34 -0.58
N SER A 3 -15.10 3.45 0.37
CA SER A 3 -14.28 4.65 0.54
C SER A 3 -13.50 4.81 -0.76
N SER A 4 -14.02 5.67 -1.64
CA SER A 4 -13.55 6.09 -2.97
C SER A 4 -12.19 6.80 -2.90
N CYS A 5 -11.33 6.40 -1.99
CA CYS A 5 -10.02 6.98 -1.75
C CYS A 5 -9.13 6.65 -2.95
N ALA A 6 -9.20 7.49 -3.98
CA ALA A 6 -8.24 7.73 -5.06
C ALA A 6 -7.62 6.54 -5.80
N TYR A 7 -8.03 5.29 -5.53
CA TYR A 7 -7.53 4.11 -6.20
C TYR A 7 -8.25 3.87 -7.53
N ARG A 8 -8.18 4.91 -8.34
CA ARG A 8 -8.69 4.94 -9.70
C ARG A 8 -7.54 4.73 -10.66
N VAL A 9 -7.85 4.05 -11.75
CA VAL A 9 -6.94 3.98 -12.89
C VAL A 9 -6.76 5.42 -13.40
N PRO A 10 -5.51 5.90 -13.62
CA PRO A 10 -5.24 7.33 -13.85
C PRO A 10 -5.90 7.88 -15.12
N PHE A 11 -6.09 7.04 -16.13
CA PHE A 11 -6.77 7.36 -17.38
C PHE A 11 -7.44 6.11 -17.95
N ALA A 12 -8.44 6.29 -18.82
CA ALA A 12 -9.07 5.21 -19.58
C ALA A 12 -8.54 5.16 -21.02
N GLY A 13 -8.58 3.99 -21.64
CA GLY A 13 -8.13 3.79 -23.02
C GLY A 13 -6.61 3.78 -23.18
N VAL A 14 -6.16 4.00 -24.42
CA VAL A 14 -4.75 4.10 -24.80
C VAL A 14 -4.29 5.55 -24.71
N ARG A 15 -3.07 5.75 -24.20
CA ARG A 15 -2.33 7.01 -24.29
C ARG A 15 -1.13 6.82 -25.20
N GLU A 16 -0.87 7.83 -26.01
CA GLU A 16 0.21 7.85 -26.99
C GLU A 16 1.21 8.95 -26.62
N GLU A 17 2.46 8.82 -27.08
CA GLU A 17 3.53 9.83 -26.94
C GLU A 17 3.67 10.41 -25.52
N THR A 18 3.54 9.57 -24.49
CA THR A 18 3.48 10.02 -23.10
C THR A 18 4.87 9.94 -22.45
N PRO A 19 5.48 11.05 -21.99
CA PRO A 19 6.75 10.99 -21.29
C PRO A 19 6.65 10.10 -20.05
N LEU A 20 7.68 9.27 -19.80
CA LEU A 20 7.70 8.37 -18.64
C LEU A 20 7.55 9.15 -17.33
N GLU A 21 8.08 10.36 -17.27
CA GLU A 21 7.99 11.32 -16.17
C GLU A 21 6.56 11.77 -15.86
N THR A 22 5.56 11.39 -16.66
CA THR A 22 4.15 11.56 -16.30
C THR A 22 3.73 10.60 -15.17
N PHE A 23 4.46 9.49 -15.00
CA PHE A 23 4.13 8.42 -14.04
C PHE A 23 5.00 8.48 -12.78
N LEU A 24 5.32 9.67 -12.29
CA LEU A 24 6.11 9.85 -11.06
C LEU A 24 5.45 9.12 -9.88
N GLY A 25 6.26 8.41 -9.10
CA GLY A 25 5.79 7.58 -7.99
C GLY A 25 5.35 6.16 -8.37
N TRP A 26 5.36 5.79 -9.65
CA TRP A 26 5.08 4.40 -10.06
C TRP A 26 6.33 3.54 -10.02
N THR A 27 6.19 2.30 -9.56
CA THR A 27 7.28 1.34 -9.49
C THR A 27 7.45 0.65 -10.84
N VAL A 28 8.66 0.62 -11.37
CA VAL A 28 8.99 -0.13 -12.58
C VAL A 28 9.04 -1.61 -12.21
N HIS A 29 8.03 -2.37 -12.63
CA HIS A 29 7.97 -3.81 -12.37
C HIS A 29 8.75 -4.60 -13.41
N TYR A 30 8.63 -4.21 -14.68
CA TYR A 30 9.31 -4.86 -15.80
C TYR A 30 9.83 -3.81 -16.77
N ASN A 31 11.09 -3.93 -17.20
CA ASN A 31 11.68 -3.03 -18.19
C ASN A 31 12.77 -3.72 -19.00
N GLU A 32 12.40 -4.28 -20.14
CA GLU A 32 13.33 -5.01 -21.01
C GLU A 32 13.21 -4.55 -22.45
N VAL A 33 14.29 -4.64 -23.22
CA VAL A 33 14.22 -4.37 -24.66
C VAL A 33 13.26 -5.36 -25.33
N TYR A 34 12.61 -4.94 -26.43
CA TYR A 34 11.65 -5.78 -27.13
C TYR A 34 12.26 -7.13 -27.56
N ARG A 35 13.55 -7.16 -27.93
CA ARG A 35 14.30 -8.40 -28.21
C ARG A 35 14.39 -9.39 -27.05
N ALA A 36 14.35 -8.93 -25.80
CA ALA A 36 14.54 -9.81 -24.65
C ALA A 36 13.35 -10.77 -24.50
N ALA A 37 13.59 -12.00 -24.02
CA ALA A 37 12.51 -12.93 -23.72
C ALA A 37 11.64 -12.41 -22.54
N THR A 38 10.34 -12.60 -22.63
CA THR A 38 9.38 -12.36 -21.54
C THR A 38 8.66 -13.66 -21.21
N ARG A 39 8.34 -13.88 -19.94
CA ARG A 39 7.58 -15.02 -19.43
C ARG A 39 6.37 -14.54 -18.65
N ALA A 40 5.35 -15.38 -18.51
CA ALA A 40 4.18 -15.05 -17.70
C ALA A 40 4.57 -14.77 -16.23
N GLN A 41 5.54 -15.51 -15.68
CA GLN A 41 6.01 -15.34 -14.30
C GLN A 41 6.61 -13.95 -14.03
N ASP A 42 7.10 -13.26 -15.06
CA ASP A 42 7.63 -11.90 -14.93
C ASP A 42 6.50 -10.90 -14.58
N LEU A 43 5.25 -11.22 -14.92
CA LEU A 43 4.06 -10.41 -14.69
C LEU A 43 3.21 -10.93 -13.52
N GLU A 44 3.17 -12.25 -13.30
CA GLU A 44 2.35 -12.89 -12.26
C GLU A 44 2.82 -12.60 -10.83
N SER A 45 4.00 -12.01 -10.65
CA SER A 45 4.50 -11.54 -9.35
C SER A 45 3.89 -10.20 -8.91
N ILE A 46 3.13 -9.52 -9.78
CA ILE A 46 2.42 -8.27 -9.45
C ILE A 46 1.24 -8.59 -8.52
N ASP A 47 1.12 -7.84 -7.41
CA ASP A 47 -0.02 -7.96 -6.48
C ASP A 47 -1.34 -7.74 -7.24
N GLU A 48 -2.33 -8.60 -7.01
CA GLU A 48 -3.61 -8.56 -7.72
C GLU A 48 -4.38 -7.25 -7.48
N ASP A 49 -4.16 -6.62 -6.34
CA ASP A 49 -4.78 -5.34 -6.00
C ASP A 49 -4.06 -4.14 -6.63
N SER A 50 -2.90 -4.31 -7.27
CA SER A 50 -2.16 -3.21 -7.89
C SER A 50 -2.84 -2.68 -9.18
N ILE A 51 -2.53 -1.44 -9.55
CA ILE A 51 -2.81 -0.89 -10.88
C ILE A 51 -1.55 -1.09 -11.69
N ILE A 52 -1.69 -1.60 -12.89
CA ILE A 52 -0.58 -1.72 -13.83
C ILE A 52 -0.74 -0.69 -14.94
N LEU A 53 0.40 -0.22 -15.44
CA LEU A 53 0.53 0.41 -16.73
C LEU A 53 1.41 -0.50 -17.57
N ALA A 54 0.91 -0.94 -18.72
CA ALA A 54 1.71 -1.63 -19.71
C ALA A 54 1.96 -0.67 -20.88
N GLY A 55 3.20 -0.61 -21.37
CA GLY A 55 3.53 0.27 -22.46
C GLY A 55 4.76 -0.15 -23.25
N ALA A 56 4.86 0.42 -24.44
CA ALA A 56 6.03 0.40 -25.29
C ALA A 56 6.73 1.74 -25.15
N ALA A 57 8.00 1.72 -24.80
CA ALA A 57 8.81 2.94 -24.70
C ALA A 57 9.96 2.91 -25.70
N HIS A 58 10.29 4.06 -26.26
CA HIS A 58 11.49 4.26 -27.06
C HIS A 58 12.20 5.53 -26.60
N ASP A 59 13.46 5.64 -27.00
CA ASP A 59 14.29 6.82 -26.78
C ASP A 59 14.51 7.46 -28.15
N GLU A 60 13.76 8.53 -28.46
CA GLU A 60 13.78 9.13 -29.80
C GLU A 60 15.15 9.68 -30.17
N ASP A 61 15.81 10.36 -29.23
CA ASP A 61 16.99 11.18 -29.52
C ASP A 61 18.13 11.00 -28.51
N GLY A 62 18.02 10.11 -27.52
CA GLY A 62 19.01 9.95 -26.45
C GLY A 62 19.09 11.14 -25.48
N THR A 63 18.25 12.16 -25.66
CA THR A 63 18.33 13.46 -24.98
C THR A 63 17.07 13.84 -24.24
N THR A 64 15.91 13.31 -24.63
CA THR A 64 14.58 13.69 -24.11
C THR A 64 14.02 12.75 -23.04
N GLY A 65 14.69 11.62 -22.77
CA GLY A 65 14.20 10.60 -21.83
C GLY A 65 13.37 9.53 -22.53
N LEU A 66 12.83 8.58 -21.77
CA LEU A 66 11.97 7.53 -22.31
C LEU A 66 10.56 8.08 -22.56
N VAL A 67 10.08 7.95 -23.79
CA VAL A 67 8.70 8.28 -24.16
C VAL A 67 7.92 6.98 -24.36
N LEU A 68 6.76 6.87 -23.72
CA LEU A 68 5.82 5.78 -23.94
C LEU A 68 4.99 6.08 -25.19
N ASP A 69 5.42 5.53 -26.32
CA ASP A 69 4.72 5.62 -27.61
C ASP A 69 3.26 5.17 -27.50
N THR A 70 3.04 4.05 -26.83
CA THR A 70 1.72 3.45 -26.62
C THR A 70 1.67 2.85 -25.22
N CYS A 71 0.74 3.29 -24.39
CA CYS A 71 0.52 2.70 -23.07
C CYS A 71 -0.95 2.66 -22.66
N ALA A 72 -1.27 1.76 -21.72
CA ALA A 72 -2.58 1.66 -21.12
C ALA A 72 -2.49 1.21 -19.67
N CYS A 73 -3.49 1.60 -18.87
CA CYS A 73 -3.59 1.20 -17.48
C CYS A 73 -4.78 0.27 -17.22
N GLY A 74 -4.65 -0.57 -16.20
CA GLY A 74 -5.75 -1.40 -15.70
C GLY A 74 -5.45 -2.01 -14.34
N ARG A 75 -6.47 -2.56 -13.67
CA ARG A 75 -6.28 -3.29 -12.41
C ARG A 75 -5.62 -4.64 -12.69
N SER A 76 -4.55 -4.94 -11.97
CA SER A 76 -3.73 -6.17 -12.08
C SER A 76 -4.62 -7.42 -12.15
N LYS A 77 -5.52 -7.61 -11.18
CA LYS A 77 -6.48 -8.73 -11.15
C LYS A 77 -7.28 -8.93 -12.44
N ALA A 78 -7.67 -7.85 -13.10
CA ALA A 78 -8.47 -7.91 -14.32
C ALA A 78 -7.60 -8.19 -15.55
N VAL A 79 -6.49 -7.48 -15.68
CA VAL A 79 -5.67 -7.48 -16.90
C VAL A 79 -4.63 -8.59 -16.95
N LEU A 80 -4.24 -9.13 -15.79
CA LEU A 80 -3.38 -10.30 -15.66
C LEU A 80 -4.19 -11.59 -15.45
N GLN A 81 -5.51 -11.55 -15.64
CA GLN A 81 -6.32 -12.75 -15.61
C GLN A 81 -5.92 -13.65 -16.79
N ASN A 82 -5.38 -14.84 -16.47
CA ASN A 82 -5.02 -15.80 -17.51
C ASN A 82 -6.26 -16.21 -18.31
N CYS A 83 -6.20 -16.00 -19.61
CA CYS A 83 -7.26 -16.28 -20.56
C CYS A 83 -6.91 -17.50 -21.42
N GLN A 84 -7.91 -18.30 -21.77
CA GLN A 84 -7.77 -19.31 -22.83
C GLN A 84 -7.78 -18.64 -24.21
N ARG A 85 -7.41 -19.39 -25.25
CA ARG A 85 -7.43 -18.91 -26.63
C ARG A 85 -8.82 -18.33 -26.96
N TRP A 86 -8.86 -17.07 -27.41
CA TRP A 86 -10.07 -16.28 -27.71
C TRP A 86 -10.84 -15.70 -26.53
N GLN A 87 -10.45 -16.01 -25.29
CA GLN A 87 -10.95 -15.27 -24.14
C GLN A 87 -10.20 -13.94 -24.05
N GLN A 88 -10.91 -12.90 -23.64
CA GLN A 88 -10.42 -11.54 -23.50
C GLN A 88 -11.13 -10.87 -22.33
N THR A 89 -10.44 -9.95 -21.67
CA THR A 89 -10.98 -9.21 -20.52
C THR A 89 -11.15 -7.76 -20.92
N GLU A 90 -12.40 -7.28 -20.94
CA GLU A 90 -12.67 -5.85 -21.10
C GLU A 90 -12.41 -5.12 -19.78
N HIS A 91 -11.51 -4.15 -19.79
CA HIS A 91 -11.22 -3.35 -18.61
C HIS A 91 -10.70 -1.97 -19.01
N ASN A 92 -11.21 -0.94 -18.33
CA ASN A 92 -10.78 0.44 -18.48
C ASN A 92 -10.81 0.95 -19.95
N GLY A 93 -11.86 0.54 -20.69
CA GLY A 93 -12.09 0.93 -22.08
C GLY A 93 -11.29 0.13 -23.12
N LEU A 94 -10.59 -0.94 -22.72
CA LEU A 94 -9.76 -1.75 -23.63
C LEU A 94 -10.03 -3.23 -23.46
N ILE A 95 -9.61 -4.00 -24.46
CA ILE A 95 -9.57 -5.45 -24.46
C ILE A 95 -8.15 -5.89 -24.06
N TRP A 96 -8.03 -6.55 -22.91
CA TRP A 96 -6.79 -7.10 -22.38
C TRP A 96 -6.70 -8.61 -22.58
N TYR A 97 -5.48 -9.13 -22.70
CA TYR A 97 -5.23 -10.56 -22.76
C TYR A 97 -3.90 -10.93 -22.13
N LEU A 98 -3.91 -11.98 -21.31
CA LEU A 98 -2.74 -12.72 -20.85
C LEU A 98 -2.95 -14.20 -21.15
N GLU A 99 -2.27 -14.76 -22.16
CA GLU A 99 -2.30 -16.19 -22.46
C GLU A 99 -0.93 -16.79 -22.08
N ARG A 100 -0.88 -17.53 -20.97
CA ARG A 100 0.37 -18.12 -20.45
C ARG A 100 1.15 -18.87 -21.52
N GLY A 101 2.44 -18.57 -21.61
CA GLY A 101 3.34 -19.18 -22.59
C GLY A 101 3.05 -18.78 -24.04
N ARG A 102 2.23 -17.74 -24.28
CA ARG A 102 1.96 -17.22 -25.61
C ARG A 102 2.10 -15.71 -25.71
N ALA A 103 1.23 -14.94 -25.08
CA ALA A 103 1.06 -13.53 -25.40
C ALA A 103 0.55 -12.70 -24.22
N PHE A 104 0.94 -11.43 -24.20
CA PHE A 104 0.32 -10.40 -23.38
C PHE A 104 0.15 -9.11 -24.19
N GLY A 105 -0.94 -8.39 -23.92
CA GLY A 105 -1.18 -7.11 -24.58
C GLY A 105 -2.57 -6.54 -24.34
N PHE A 106 -2.85 -5.47 -25.08
CA PHE A 106 -4.16 -4.82 -25.11
C PHE A 106 -4.47 -4.24 -26.50
N ALA A 107 -5.76 -4.03 -26.76
CA ALA A 107 -6.26 -3.36 -27.96
C ALA A 107 -7.58 -2.63 -27.66
N GLU A 108 -7.86 -1.54 -28.37
CA GLU A 108 -9.19 -0.90 -28.33
C GLU A 108 -10.26 -1.71 -29.11
N GLU A 109 -9.80 -2.48 -30.10
CA GLU A 109 -10.63 -3.28 -30.98
C GLU A 109 -10.34 -4.79 -30.83
N ALA A 110 -11.09 -5.62 -31.56
CA ALA A 110 -10.92 -7.07 -31.55
C ALA A 110 -9.47 -7.50 -31.84
N ILE A 111 -8.96 -8.44 -31.05
CA ILE A 111 -7.60 -9.00 -31.14
C ILE A 111 -7.58 -10.12 -32.19
N GLN A 112 -6.62 -10.10 -33.12
CA GLN A 112 -6.41 -11.18 -34.08
C GLN A 112 -5.08 -11.88 -33.82
N ARG A 113 -5.11 -13.08 -33.26
CA ARG A 113 -3.87 -13.78 -32.86
C ARG A 113 -3.34 -14.72 -33.93
N ARG A 114 -2.07 -14.54 -34.33
CA ARG A 114 -1.32 -15.51 -35.14
C ARG A 114 0.07 -15.70 -34.52
N GLY A 115 0.47 -16.95 -34.29
CA GLY A 115 1.80 -17.26 -33.74
C GLY A 115 2.07 -16.72 -32.33
N GLY A 116 1.03 -16.42 -31.54
CA GLY A 116 1.19 -15.91 -30.17
C GLY A 116 1.33 -14.38 -30.06
N ALA A 117 1.02 -13.61 -31.11
CA ALA A 117 0.91 -12.15 -31.03
C ALA A 117 -0.34 -11.64 -31.75
N ASP A 118 -0.76 -10.41 -31.41
CA ASP A 118 -1.82 -9.70 -32.13
C ASP A 118 -1.30 -9.11 -33.45
N ILE A 119 -1.86 -9.59 -34.56
CA ILE A 119 -1.50 -9.21 -35.93
C ILE A 119 -2.53 -8.26 -36.56
N ALA A 120 -3.57 -7.85 -35.83
CA ALA A 120 -4.52 -6.87 -36.35
C ALA A 120 -3.88 -5.49 -36.42
N GLU A 121 -4.10 -4.78 -37.52
CA GLU A 121 -3.60 -3.42 -37.71
C GLU A 121 -4.26 -2.41 -36.75
N GLY A 122 -3.55 -1.31 -36.45
CA GLY A 122 -4.10 -0.15 -35.75
C GLY A 122 -3.13 0.50 -34.76
N PRO A 123 -3.32 1.79 -34.44
CA PRO A 123 -2.44 2.56 -33.55
C PRO A 123 -2.57 2.17 -32.08
N ARG A 124 -3.75 1.69 -31.66
CA ARG A 124 -4.11 1.57 -30.25
C ARG A 124 -4.00 0.14 -29.76
N ARG A 125 -2.82 -0.45 -29.99
CA ARG A 125 -2.54 -1.87 -29.74
C ARG A 125 -1.13 -2.08 -29.21
N LEU A 126 -0.99 -2.99 -28.27
CA LEU A 126 0.30 -3.44 -27.76
C LEU A 126 0.29 -4.97 -27.68
N SER A 127 1.36 -5.62 -28.12
CA SER A 127 1.49 -7.08 -28.03
C SER A 127 2.95 -7.48 -27.86
N TRP A 128 3.21 -8.38 -26.92
CA TRP A 128 4.45 -9.13 -26.85
C TRP A 128 4.24 -10.61 -26.56
N HIS A 129 5.20 -11.41 -26.99
CA HIS A 129 5.22 -12.85 -26.80
C HIS A 129 5.69 -13.22 -25.38
N LEU A 130 5.11 -14.28 -24.83
CA LEU A 130 5.48 -14.88 -23.54
C LEU A 130 6.16 -16.26 -23.69
N ASP A 131 6.48 -16.67 -24.92
CA ASP A 131 7.18 -17.91 -25.27
C ASP A 131 8.69 -17.70 -25.47
N GLY A 132 9.18 -16.48 -25.23
CA GLY A 132 10.57 -16.09 -25.38
C GLY A 132 10.94 -15.37 -26.68
N GLN A 133 9.99 -15.12 -27.59
CA GLN A 133 10.27 -14.42 -28.86
C GLN A 133 10.40 -12.89 -28.73
N GLY A 134 10.11 -12.31 -27.57
CA GLY A 134 10.21 -10.87 -27.35
C GLY A 134 8.90 -10.13 -27.66
N GLY A 135 8.98 -8.83 -27.92
CA GLY A 135 7.80 -7.99 -28.19
C GLY A 135 7.47 -7.86 -29.66
N TYR A 136 6.18 -7.92 -30.02
CA TYR A 136 5.76 -7.96 -31.41
C TYR A 136 5.41 -6.58 -31.96
N ARG A 137 4.59 -5.80 -31.23
CA ARG A 137 4.09 -4.51 -31.70
C ARG A 137 4.02 -3.44 -30.62
N ALA A 138 4.07 -2.20 -31.09
CA ALA A 138 3.77 -0.97 -30.38
C ALA A 138 3.02 -0.06 -31.35
N GLY A 139 1.70 0.06 -31.17
CA GLY A 139 0.82 0.75 -32.09
C GLY A 139 0.95 0.28 -33.54
N TRP A 140 1.34 1.20 -34.43
CA TRP A 140 1.55 0.93 -35.86
C TRP A 140 2.80 0.11 -36.17
N ILE A 141 3.76 0.05 -35.24
CA ILE A 141 5.06 -0.56 -35.48
C ILE A 141 4.98 -2.04 -35.11
N GLU A 142 5.25 -2.90 -36.09
CA GLU A 142 5.22 -4.35 -35.95
C GLU A 142 6.62 -4.97 -36.09
N HIS A 143 6.74 -6.27 -35.82
CA HIS A 143 7.97 -7.05 -35.93
C HIS A 143 9.12 -6.57 -35.03
N LEU A 144 8.78 -6.02 -33.86
CA LEU A 144 9.76 -5.52 -32.89
C LEU A 144 10.55 -6.63 -32.15
N ASN A 145 10.32 -7.90 -32.46
CA ASN A 145 10.87 -9.08 -31.74
C ASN A 145 12.41 -9.14 -31.69
N HIS A 146 13.09 -8.34 -32.52
CA HIS A 146 14.54 -8.25 -32.59
C HIS A 146 15.06 -6.84 -32.32
N ASP A 147 14.16 -5.92 -31.98
CA ASP A 147 14.47 -4.53 -31.75
C ASP A 147 15.09 -4.31 -30.37
N THR A 148 16.15 -3.49 -30.34
CA THR A 148 16.90 -3.13 -29.13
C THR A 148 16.74 -1.66 -28.74
N SER A 149 16.11 -0.85 -29.60
CA SER A 149 15.74 0.54 -29.36
C SER A 149 14.38 0.69 -28.67
N TRP A 150 13.49 -0.29 -28.86
CA TRP A 150 12.19 -0.36 -28.18
C TRP A 150 12.27 -1.15 -26.88
N ARG A 151 11.52 -0.72 -25.87
CA ARG A 151 11.44 -1.33 -24.53
C ARG A 151 10.00 -1.66 -24.14
N LYS A 152 9.82 -2.84 -23.59
CA LYS A 152 8.60 -3.31 -22.94
C LYS A 152 8.63 -2.83 -21.51
N LEU A 153 7.68 -1.98 -21.15
CA LEU A 153 7.60 -1.40 -19.82
C LEU A 153 6.31 -1.86 -19.14
N VAL A 154 6.44 -2.32 -17.89
CA VAL A 154 5.31 -2.47 -16.97
C VAL A 154 5.63 -1.67 -15.73
N LEU A 155 4.79 -0.67 -15.45
CA LEU A 155 4.81 0.06 -14.20
C LEU A 155 3.67 -0.46 -13.32
N THR A 156 3.87 -0.44 -12.01
CA THR A 156 2.86 -0.77 -11.01
C THR A 156 2.68 0.39 -10.06
N ARG A 157 1.44 0.55 -9.60
CA ARG A 157 1.10 1.41 -8.48
C ARG A 157 0.32 0.58 -7.48
N ASP A 158 0.94 0.33 -6.35
CA ASP A 158 0.34 -0.47 -5.29
C ASP A 158 -0.85 0.25 -4.69
N ARG A 159 -1.69 -0.51 -4.00
CA ARG A 159 -2.83 0.04 -3.29
C ARG A 159 -2.33 0.98 -2.19
N PRO A 160 -2.88 2.21 -2.06
CA PRO A 160 -2.55 3.11 -0.98
C PRO A 160 -2.67 2.39 0.35
N SER A 161 -1.62 2.47 1.16
CA SER A 161 -1.61 1.93 2.51
C SER A 161 -2.77 2.47 3.35
N LEU A 162 -3.08 1.77 4.45
CA LEU A 162 -4.15 2.17 5.37
C LEU A 162 -3.98 3.62 5.85
N ILE A 163 -2.74 4.02 6.16
CA ILE A 163 -2.41 5.39 6.55
C ILE A 163 -2.57 6.38 5.41
N ALA A 164 -2.17 6.05 4.18
CA ALA A 164 -2.39 6.93 3.03
C ALA A 164 -3.90 7.15 2.78
N CYS A 165 -4.70 6.09 2.88
CA CYS A 165 -6.15 6.18 2.84
C CYS A 165 -6.70 7.06 3.96
N GLY A 166 -6.16 6.91 5.17
CA GLY A 166 -6.55 7.67 6.34
C GLY A 166 -6.21 9.15 6.26
N LEU A 167 -5.00 9.49 5.81
CA LEU A 167 -4.56 10.87 5.61
C LEU A 167 -5.40 11.57 4.55
N HIS A 168 -5.78 10.88 3.48
CA HIS A 168 -6.72 11.43 2.50
C HIS A 168 -8.09 11.76 3.11
N ARG A 169 -8.63 10.90 3.98
CA ARG A 169 -9.86 11.19 4.72
C ARG A 169 -9.69 12.38 5.67
N LEU A 170 -8.59 12.43 6.42
CA LEU A 170 -8.34 13.53 7.35
C LEU A 170 -8.21 14.88 6.65
N TRP A 171 -7.59 14.92 5.47
CA TRP A 171 -7.51 16.14 4.67
C TRP A 171 -8.89 16.66 4.23
N GLN A 172 -9.87 15.77 4.05
CA GLN A 172 -11.24 16.14 3.67
C GLN A 172 -12.10 16.61 4.86
N LEU A 173 -11.60 16.51 6.10
CA LEU A 173 -12.35 16.94 7.28
C LEU A 173 -12.33 18.47 7.43
N PRO A 174 -13.39 19.04 8.05
CA PRO A 174 -13.35 20.43 8.47
C PRO A 174 -12.16 20.73 9.39
N ALA A 175 -11.59 21.92 9.27
CA ALA A 175 -10.42 22.36 10.04
C ALA A 175 -10.55 22.14 11.56
N GLU A 176 -11.74 22.32 12.12
CA GLU A 176 -12.02 22.11 13.55
C GLU A 176 -11.89 20.63 13.96
N GLU A 177 -12.32 19.71 13.11
CA GLU A 177 -12.20 18.27 13.35
C GLU A 177 -10.77 17.80 13.13
N THR A 178 -10.09 18.31 12.10
CA THR A 178 -8.68 18.00 11.81
C THR A 178 -7.79 18.32 13.01
N ALA A 179 -8.03 19.44 13.69
CA ALA A 179 -7.26 19.85 14.86
C ALA A 179 -7.38 18.91 16.08
N ALA A 180 -8.35 17.99 16.10
CA ALA A 180 -8.47 16.99 17.16
C ALA A 180 -7.37 15.91 17.09
N TYR A 181 -6.71 15.75 15.94
CA TYR A 181 -5.76 14.66 15.69
C TYR A 181 -4.29 15.05 15.88
N GLY A 182 -4.02 16.25 16.42
CA GLY A 182 -2.68 16.67 16.78
C GLY A 182 -2.49 18.18 16.64
N ASN A 183 -1.26 18.62 16.82
CA ASN A 183 -0.91 20.01 16.62
C ASN A 183 -0.99 20.38 15.13
N CYS A 184 -1.67 21.49 14.83
CA CYS A 184 -1.75 22.03 13.46
C CYS A 184 -1.01 23.35 13.32
N VAL A 185 -0.53 23.60 12.11
CA VAL A 185 0.00 24.86 11.61
C VAL A 185 -1.00 25.42 10.60
N ARG A 186 -1.28 26.71 10.70
CA ARG A 186 -2.12 27.42 9.73
C ARG A 186 -1.25 27.99 8.61
N LEU A 187 -1.46 27.49 7.41
CA LEU A 187 -0.84 28.02 6.19
C LEU A 187 -1.72 29.14 5.64
N HIS A 188 -1.12 30.27 5.30
CA HIS A 188 -1.77 31.40 4.66
C HIS A 188 -1.21 31.57 3.25
N GLY A 189 -2.11 31.58 2.26
CA GLY A 189 -1.77 31.99 0.90
C GLY A 189 -2.09 33.47 0.69
N ASP A 190 -2.13 33.89 -0.57
CA ASP A 190 -2.54 35.25 -0.91
C ASP A 190 -4.03 35.47 -0.62
N GLY A 191 -4.37 36.69 -0.18
CA GLY A 191 -5.74 37.06 0.19
C GLY A 191 -6.15 36.54 1.57
N SER A 192 -7.38 36.02 1.69
CA SER A 192 -7.94 35.50 2.95
C SER A 192 -7.88 33.97 3.05
N ALA A 193 -7.22 33.29 2.10
CA ALA A 193 -7.15 31.84 2.06
C ALA A 193 -6.26 31.31 3.20
N SER A 194 -6.75 30.32 3.94
CA SER A 194 -5.95 29.62 4.94
C SER A 194 -6.33 28.15 5.03
N GLN A 195 -5.34 27.29 5.27
CA GLN A 195 -5.53 25.85 5.44
C GLN A 195 -4.80 25.36 6.69
N LEU A 196 -5.28 24.28 7.31
CA LEU A 196 -4.60 23.65 8.45
C LEU A 196 -3.83 22.40 8.00
N VAL A 197 -2.60 22.29 8.48
CA VAL A 197 -1.74 21.11 8.26
C VAL A 197 -1.20 20.63 9.60
N HIS A 198 -1.22 19.33 9.86
CA HIS A 198 -0.58 18.78 11.05
C HIS A 198 0.93 19.07 11.04
N SER A 199 1.47 19.53 12.17
CA SER A 199 2.90 19.83 12.30
C SER A 199 3.77 18.61 12.02
N SER A 200 3.27 17.41 12.34
CA SER A 200 3.91 16.14 12.00
C SER A 200 4.05 15.93 10.50
N ILE A 201 2.98 16.17 9.73
CA ILE A 201 3.03 16.08 8.27
C ILE A 201 3.99 17.13 7.70
N LEU A 202 3.89 18.39 8.16
CA LEU A 202 4.74 19.46 7.67
C LEU A 202 6.22 19.19 7.96
N ARG A 203 6.56 18.74 9.17
CA ARG A 203 7.92 18.39 9.56
C ARG A 203 8.50 17.28 8.70
N CYS A 204 7.73 16.24 8.42
CA CYS A 204 8.20 15.11 7.64
C CYS A 204 8.28 15.40 6.14
N ARG A 205 7.36 16.20 5.59
CA ARG A 205 7.28 16.46 4.13
C ARG A 205 8.01 17.72 3.67
N SER A 206 8.21 18.69 4.56
CA SER A 206 9.01 19.88 4.31
C SER A 206 9.63 20.41 5.61
N PRO A 207 10.78 19.83 6.02
CA PRO A 207 11.54 20.34 7.17
C PRO A 207 11.85 21.84 7.04
N ALA A 208 12.11 22.33 5.84
CA ALA A 208 12.34 23.76 5.57
C ALA A 208 11.11 24.61 5.92
N LEU A 209 9.90 24.27 5.44
CA LEU A 209 8.68 24.98 5.84
C LEU A 209 8.40 24.87 7.33
N CYS A 210 8.66 23.70 7.93
CA CYS A 210 8.53 23.51 9.36
C CYS A 210 9.46 24.45 10.16
N SER A 211 10.65 24.77 9.65
CA SER A 211 11.58 25.70 10.31
C SER A 211 11.10 27.16 10.30
N PHE A 212 10.21 27.52 9.37
CA PHE A 212 9.58 28.84 9.29
C PHE A 212 8.30 28.96 10.13
N VAL A 213 7.87 27.87 10.78
CA VAL A 213 6.69 27.91 11.66
C VAL A 213 6.98 28.80 12.85
N THR A 214 6.25 29.91 12.92
CA THR A 214 6.35 30.88 14.00
C THR A 214 5.83 30.33 15.34
N GLU A 215 6.13 31.00 16.44
CA GLU A 215 5.53 30.69 17.76
C GLU A 215 3.99 30.70 17.72
N GLN A 216 3.40 31.48 16.81
CA GLN A 216 1.95 31.56 16.58
C GLN A 216 1.39 30.39 15.77
N ARG A 217 2.24 29.45 15.34
CA ARG A 217 1.87 28.31 14.49
C ARG A 217 1.20 28.73 13.18
N THR A 218 1.63 29.87 12.63
CA THR A 218 1.21 30.38 11.33
C THR A 218 2.40 30.46 10.38
N LEU A 219 2.16 30.16 9.10
CA LEU A 219 3.14 30.24 8.03
C LEU A 219 2.52 30.94 6.81
N HIS A 220 3.16 31.99 6.29
CA HIS A 220 2.69 32.72 5.11
C HIS A 220 3.49 32.29 3.88
N LEU A 221 2.77 31.90 2.82
CA LEU A 221 3.32 31.44 1.54
C LEU A 221 2.93 32.46 0.47
N PRO A 222 3.79 33.45 0.17
CA PRO A 222 3.45 34.49 -0.80
C PRO A 222 3.38 33.91 -2.22
N GLY A 223 2.45 34.39 -3.04
CA GLY A 223 2.34 34.02 -4.44
C GLY A 223 1.61 32.70 -4.70
N ILE A 224 0.89 32.16 -3.72
CA ILE A 224 0.03 30.98 -3.88
C ILE A 224 -1.43 31.38 -3.69
N THR A 225 -2.28 31.02 -4.66
CA THR A 225 -3.72 31.27 -4.58
C THR A 225 -4.40 30.33 -3.58
N SER A 226 -5.70 30.53 -3.32
CA SER A 226 -6.48 29.60 -2.50
C SER A 226 -6.48 28.17 -3.06
N THR A 227 -6.58 28.02 -4.38
CA THR A 227 -6.57 26.73 -5.08
C THR A 227 -5.19 26.10 -5.06
N GLY A 228 -4.13 26.88 -5.32
CA GLY A 228 -2.76 26.38 -5.19
C GLY A 228 -2.44 25.94 -3.75
N LEU A 229 -2.95 26.66 -2.75
CA LEU A 229 -2.77 26.29 -1.34
C LEU A 229 -3.47 24.98 -1.00
N GLU A 230 -4.68 24.77 -1.52
CA GLU A 230 -5.39 23.50 -1.39
C GLU A 230 -4.60 22.35 -2.04
N ASP A 231 -4.01 22.57 -3.22
CA ASP A 231 -3.16 21.59 -3.90
C ASP A 231 -1.88 21.26 -3.13
N LEU A 232 -1.25 22.25 -2.52
CA LEU A 232 -0.10 22.01 -1.67
C LEU A 232 -0.48 21.16 -0.46
N VAL A 233 -1.59 21.49 0.23
CA VAL A 233 -2.03 20.73 1.40
C VAL A 233 -2.44 19.32 1.01
N ALA A 234 -3.15 19.18 -0.10
CA ALA A 234 -3.44 17.90 -0.71
C ALA A 234 -2.19 17.07 -0.98
N PHE A 235 -1.16 17.67 -1.58
CA PHE A 235 0.12 17.02 -1.81
C PHE A 235 0.77 16.59 -0.48
N LEU A 236 0.76 17.44 0.54
CA LEU A 236 1.36 17.11 1.84
C LEU A 236 0.69 15.90 2.51
N TYR A 237 -0.63 15.75 2.39
CA TYR A 237 -1.37 14.61 2.98
C TYR A 237 -1.38 13.36 2.09
N THR A 238 -1.47 13.53 0.78
CA THR A 238 -1.84 12.45 -0.14
C THR A 238 -0.92 12.31 -1.33
N ALA A 239 0.14 13.14 -1.43
CA ALA A 239 1.00 13.36 -2.60
C ALA A 239 0.25 13.32 -3.95
N GLN A 240 -1.00 13.77 -3.93
CA GLN A 240 -1.77 13.98 -5.15
C GLN A 240 -1.42 15.35 -5.67
N LEU A 241 -1.23 15.42 -6.98
CA LEU A 241 -0.92 16.63 -7.70
C LEU A 241 -2.19 17.20 -8.34
N PRO A 242 -2.19 18.48 -8.73
CA PRO A 242 -3.36 19.15 -9.29
C PRO A 242 -4.00 18.38 -10.46
N TRP A 243 -3.20 17.71 -11.28
CA TRP A 243 -3.65 16.94 -12.45
C TRP A 243 -4.16 15.53 -12.13
N ASP A 244 -3.95 15.02 -10.91
CA ASP A 244 -4.56 13.76 -10.46
C ASP A 244 -6.05 13.92 -10.13
N ARG A 245 -6.52 15.17 -10.08
CA ARG A 245 -7.89 15.54 -9.72
C ARG A 245 -8.52 16.36 -10.84
N PRO A 246 -9.06 15.70 -11.88
CA PRO A 246 -9.93 16.37 -12.82
C PRO A 246 -11.23 16.74 -12.09
N GLY A 247 -11.22 17.88 -11.40
CA GLY A 247 -12.42 18.52 -10.89
C GLY A 247 -13.28 19.03 -12.06
N PRO A 248 -14.53 19.43 -11.80
CA PRO A 248 -15.39 20.03 -12.83
C PRO A 248 -14.77 21.28 -13.48
N ASP A 249 -13.89 21.99 -12.76
CA ASP A 249 -13.16 23.16 -13.27
C ASP A 249 -11.83 22.81 -13.96
N ALA A 250 -11.45 21.52 -14.01
CA ALA A 250 -10.22 21.08 -14.66
C ALA A 250 -10.27 21.13 -16.20
N GLU A 251 -11.42 21.47 -16.78
CA GLU A 251 -11.57 21.65 -18.22
C GLU A 251 -10.90 22.95 -18.73
N ALA A 252 -10.61 23.91 -17.85
CA ALA A 252 -9.80 25.07 -18.21
C ALA A 252 -8.31 24.74 -18.02
N GLU A 253 -7.63 24.31 -19.10
CA GLU A 253 -6.17 24.05 -19.11
C GLU A 253 -5.38 25.23 -18.51
N ASP A 254 -5.77 26.47 -18.81
CA ASP A 254 -5.17 27.70 -18.27
C ASP A 254 -5.20 27.76 -16.73
N SER A 255 -6.21 27.17 -16.09
CA SER A 255 -6.29 27.11 -14.62
C SER A 255 -5.34 26.08 -14.04
N LEU A 256 -5.07 24.98 -14.74
CA LEU A 256 -4.17 23.93 -14.27
C LEU A 256 -2.71 24.36 -14.42
N GLU A 257 -2.34 24.99 -15.55
CA GLU A 257 -0.99 25.53 -15.75
C GLU A 257 -0.59 26.49 -14.63
N GLN A 258 -1.47 27.45 -14.31
CA GLN A 258 -1.25 28.42 -13.25
C GLN A 258 -1.06 27.74 -11.89
N ARG A 259 -1.92 26.77 -11.54
CA ARG A 259 -1.81 26.01 -10.28
C ARG A 259 -0.49 25.23 -10.19
N VAL A 260 -0.06 24.60 -11.28
CA VAL A 260 1.22 23.87 -11.34
C VAL A 260 2.42 24.82 -11.21
N SER A 261 2.35 26.00 -11.82
CA SER A 261 3.37 27.04 -11.69
C SER A 261 3.49 27.58 -10.26
N GLU A 262 2.36 27.85 -9.61
CA GLU A 262 2.32 28.25 -8.19
C GLU A 262 2.89 27.17 -7.28
N LEU A 263 2.49 25.92 -7.48
CA LEU A 263 2.98 24.78 -6.70
C LEU A 263 4.48 24.57 -6.88
N ARG A 264 5.00 24.73 -8.10
CA ARG A 264 6.44 24.71 -8.39
C ARG A 264 7.17 25.82 -7.63
N HIS A 265 6.63 27.04 -7.62
CA HIS A 265 7.24 28.16 -6.91
C HIS A 265 7.34 27.88 -5.42
N VAL A 266 6.23 27.44 -4.80
CA VAL A 266 6.22 27.10 -3.37
C VAL A 266 7.12 25.91 -3.07
N ALA A 267 7.15 24.88 -3.92
CA ALA A 267 8.06 23.74 -3.76
C ALA A 267 9.53 24.20 -3.75
N SER A 268 9.90 25.15 -4.60
CA SER A 268 11.26 25.72 -4.63
C SER A 268 11.60 26.49 -3.35
N VAL A 269 10.66 27.28 -2.83
CA VAL A 269 10.82 28.02 -1.56
C VAL A 269 10.87 27.07 -0.36
N ALA A 270 10.10 25.98 -0.43
CA ALA A 270 9.99 24.94 0.59
C ALA A 270 11.10 23.88 0.54
N GLU A 271 12.06 24.03 -0.39
CA GLU A 271 13.13 23.06 -0.66
C GLU A 271 12.59 21.63 -0.95
N MET A 272 11.38 21.54 -1.48
CA MET A 272 10.71 20.30 -1.86
C MET A 272 11.13 19.89 -3.27
N GLY A 273 12.41 19.56 -3.45
CA GLY A 273 13.00 19.35 -4.78
C GLY A 273 12.30 18.28 -5.63
N ALA A 274 11.70 17.26 -5.01
CA ALA A 274 10.88 16.27 -5.73
C ALA A 274 9.66 16.91 -6.37
N LEU A 275 8.84 17.63 -5.58
CA LEU A 275 7.65 18.33 -6.06
C LEU A 275 8.00 19.37 -7.13
N GLU A 276 9.07 20.15 -6.90
CA GLU A 276 9.54 21.14 -7.88
C GLU A 276 9.87 20.49 -9.23
N ARG A 277 10.57 19.34 -9.22
CA ARG A 277 10.89 18.59 -10.45
C ARG A 277 9.63 18.02 -11.11
N CYS A 278 8.67 17.51 -10.35
CA CYS A 278 7.40 17.02 -10.88
C CYS A 278 6.66 18.13 -11.64
N CYS A 279 6.48 19.28 -10.99
CA CYS A 279 5.80 20.42 -11.60
C CYS A 279 6.60 20.99 -12.80
N HIS A 280 7.93 21.02 -12.71
CA HIS A 280 8.78 21.46 -13.83
C HIS A 280 8.66 20.52 -15.03
N GLY A 281 8.76 19.21 -14.83
CA GLY A 281 8.62 18.22 -15.90
C GLY A 281 7.28 18.34 -16.60
N TRP A 282 6.19 18.43 -15.82
CA TRP A 282 4.85 18.63 -16.36
C TRP A 282 4.74 19.88 -17.23
N LEU A 283 5.27 21.02 -16.77
CA LEU A 283 5.26 22.28 -17.54
C LEU A 283 6.13 22.22 -18.81
N VAL A 284 7.24 21.46 -18.79
CA VAL A 284 8.08 21.24 -19.97
C VAL A 284 7.36 20.38 -21.01
N THR A 285 6.69 19.30 -20.57
CA THR A 285 5.94 18.40 -21.46
C THR A 285 4.86 19.12 -22.26
N LEU A 286 4.21 20.13 -21.66
CA LEU A 286 3.22 20.96 -22.34
C LEU A 286 3.82 22.13 -23.14
N GLY A 287 5.14 22.29 -23.14
CA GLY A 287 5.83 23.35 -23.89
C GLY A 287 5.74 24.75 -23.26
N HIS A 288 5.27 24.87 -22.01
CA HIS A 288 5.12 26.17 -21.33
C HIS A 288 6.46 26.76 -20.87
N ILE A 289 7.45 25.91 -20.57
CA ILE A 289 8.77 26.34 -20.11
C ILE A 289 9.89 25.60 -20.84
N SER A 290 11.09 26.22 -20.86
CA SER A 290 12.29 25.60 -21.43
C SER A 290 12.72 24.37 -20.63
N SER A 291 13.19 23.34 -21.34
CA SER A 291 13.74 22.10 -20.79
C SER A 291 15.01 22.26 -19.94
N LYS A 292 15.55 23.49 -19.80
CA LYS A 292 16.70 23.72 -18.93
C LYS A 292 16.29 23.48 -17.46
N PRO A 293 16.95 22.55 -16.76
CA PRO A 293 16.62 22.27 -15.36
C PRO A 293 16.84 23.53 -14.51
N PRO A 294 16.11 23.67 -13.38
CA PRO A 294 16.29 24.80 -12.47
C PRO A 294 17.76 24.86 -11.99
N PRO A 295 18.33 26.07 -11.82
CA PRO A 295 19.69 26.23 -11.32
C PRO A 295 19.78 25.60 -9.92
N GLN A 296 20.62 24.57 -9.77
CA GLN A 296 20.84 23.89 -8.49
C GLN A 296 21.45 24.88 -7.50
N LYS A 297 20.75 25.14 -6.38
CA LYS A 297 21.18 26.11 -5.35
C LYS A 297 22.20 25.55 -4.34
N SER A 298 22.61 24.29 -4.45
CA SER A 298 23.60 23.66 -3.57
C SER A 298 24.64 22.88 -4.36
N GLU A 299 25.94 23.19 -4.17
CA GLU A 299 27.10 22.57 -4.83
C GLU A 299 27.36 21.10 -4.41
N GLU A 300 26.67 20.57 -3.40
CA GLU A 300 26.66 19.13 -3.11
C GLU A 300 25.72 18.42 -4.08
N ALA A 301 26.18 18.29 -5.32
CA ALA A 301 25.53 17.48 -6.34
C ALA A 301 25.58 16.00 -5.91
N LEU A 302 24.49 15.53 -5.28
CA LEU A 302 24.02 14.18 -5.57
C LEU A 302 23.89 14.13 -7.10
N GLU A 303 24.81 13.44 -7.77
CA GLU A 303 24.67 13.06 -9.17
C GLU A 303 23.34 12.32 -9.31
N THR A 304 22.26 13.06 -9.57
CA THR A 304 20.98 12.46 -9.91
C THR A 304 21.22 11.79 -11.24
N PRO A 305 21.17 10.45 -11.31
CA PRO A 305 21.30 9.79 -12.60
C PRO A 305 20.20 10.35 -13.48
N SER A 306 20.57 11.03 -14.57
CA SER A 306 19.62 11.23 -15.65
C SER A 306 19.05 9.84 -15.97
N TRP A 307 17.75 9.76 -16.17
CA TRP A 307 17.07 8.53 -16.56
C TRP A 307 17.51 8.17 -17.98
N SER A 308 18.78 7.79 -18.14
CA SER A 308 19.27 7.29 -19.41
C SER A 308 18.56 5.97 -19.68
N SER A 309 18.09 5.82 -20.91
CA SER A 309 17.29 4.71 -21.43
C SER A 309 17.87 3.31 -21.18
N HIS A 310 19.09 3.22 -20.67
CA HIS A 310 19.79 1.98 -20.32
C HIS A 310 19.83 1.62 -18.83
N LYS A 311 19.32 2.45 -17.90
CA LYS A 311 19.55 2.28 -16.44
C LYS A 311 18.32 2.12 -15.55
N VAL A 312 17.11 2.12 -16.09
CA VAL A 312 15.90 1.96 -15.27
C VAL A 312 15.69 0.47 -14.94
N ALA A 313 16.20 0.03 -13.80
CA ALA A 313 16.08 -1.36 -13.34
C ALA A 313 14.68 -1.65 -12.78
N PRO A 314 14.21 -2.91 -12.83
CA PRO A 314 13.06 -3.35 -12.04
C PRO A 314 13.21 -3.00 -10.56
N GLY A 315 12.13 -2.51 -9.94
CA GLY A 315 12.10 -1.95 -8.59
C GLY A 315 12.45 -0.46 -8.50
N ALA A 316 12.91 0.18 -9.58
CA ALA A 316 13.08 1.64 -9.59
C ALA A 316 11.72 2.33 -9.57
N VAL A 317 11.60 3.42 -8.81
CA VAL A 317 10.38 4.25 -8.83
C VAL A 317 10.60 5.40 -9.80
N VAL A 318 9.68 5.59 -10.76
CA VAL A 318 9.72 6.70 -11.72
C VAL A 318 9.79 8.02 -10.97
N GLY A 319 10.80 8.83 -11.26
CA GLY A 319 11.02 10.11 -10.57
C GLY A 319 11.87 10.07 -9.31
N ARG A 320 12.37 8.90 -8.89
CA ARG A 320 13.27 8.78 -7.74
C ARG A 320 14.63 9.42 -8.05
N GLY A 321 14.73 10.73 -7.80
CA GLY A 321 15.96 11.36 -7.30
C GLY A 321 16.18 10.98 -5.83
N PRO A 322 17.03 11.68 -5.05
CA PRO A 322 17.14 11.42 -3.61
C PRO A 322 15.76 11.42 -2.93
N PRO A 323 15.56 10.63 -1.86
CA PRO A 323 14.26 10.25 -1.27
C PRO A 323 13.29 11.43 -1.12
N GLY A 324 12.00 11.23 -1.43
CA GLY A 324 10.98 12.29 -1.26
C GLY A 324 9.89 12.44 -2.34
N ALA A 325 9.78 11.56 -3.33
CA ALA A 325 8.87 11.73 -4.48
C ALA A 325 7.72 10.71 -4.56
N VAL A 326 7.69 9.74 -3.65
CA VAL A 326 6.79 8.59 -3.73
C VAL A 326 5.97 8.54 -2.46
N LEU A 327 4.65 8.55 -2.62
CA LEU A 327 3.67 8.42 -1.55
C LEU A 327 4.07 7.44 -0.45
N GLU A 328 4.57 6.27 -0.83
CA GLU A 328 4.88 5.18 0.09
C GLU A 328 6.27 5.28 0.73
N ASP A 329 7.30 5.75 0.00
CA ASP A 329 8.62 6.05 0.58
C ASP A 329 8.51 7.20 1.60
N ASP A 330 7.67 8.18 1.31
CA ASP A 330 7.47 9.33 2.19
C ASP A 330 6.56 8.99 3.37
N VAL A 331 5.61 8.07 3.20
CA VAL A 331 4.85 7.47 4.32
C VAL A 331 5.78 6.62 5.18
N ALA A 332 6.68 5.83 4.59
CA ALA A 332 7.68 5.08 5.34
C ALA A 332 8.61 6.03 6.12
N THR A 333 9.06 7.12 5.50
CA THR A 333 9.86 8.16 6.17
C THR A 333 9.06 8.84 7.29
N LEU A 334 7.79 9.19 7.06
CA LEU A 334 6.87 9.69 8.09
C LEU A 334 6.76 8.68 9.23
N VAL A 335 6.62 7.38 8.93
CA VAL A 335 6.53 6.33 9.94
C VAL A 335 7.83 6.19 10.73
N GLU A 336 8.99 6.24 10.07
CA GLU A 336 10.31 6.19 10.72
C GLU A 336 10.52 7.39 11.64
N GLU A 337 10.22 8.59 11.17
CA GLU A 337 10.30 9.84 11.96
C GLU A 337 9.35 9.82 13.16
N LEU A 338 8.10 9.37 12.96
CA LEU A 338 7.14 9.23 14.05
C LEU A 338 7.56 8.11 15.02
N SER A 339 8.18 7.03 14.56
CA SER A 339 8.57 5.90 15.41
C SER A 339 9.93 6.09 16.10
N GLY A 340 10.72 7.06 15.67
CA GLY A 340 12.08 7.30 16.16
C GLY A 340 12.16 7.87 17.58
N PRO A 341 13.29 7.71 18.28
CA PRO A 341 13.48 8.24 19.65
C PRO A 341 13.45 9.78 19.75
N GLY A 342 13.54 10.48 18.62
CA GLY A 342 13.33 11.93 18.49
C GLY A 342 11.93 12.33 17.99
N GLY A 343 11.01 11.38 17.89
CA GLY A 343 9.66 11.58 17.36
C GLY A 343 8.85 12.64 18.11
N LEU A 344 7.77 13.09 17.48
CA LEU A 344 6.88 14.15 17.93
C LEU A 344 6.07 13.75 19.17
N LYS A 345 6.71 13.74 20.34
CA LYS A 345 6.06 13.42 21.63
C LYS A 345 4.82 14.27 21.92
N GLU A 346 4.78 15.51 21.41
CA GLU A 346 3.64 16.42 21.58
C GLU A 346 2.34 15.91 20.94
N ASP A 347 2.42 15.04 19.93
CA ASP A 347 1.28 14.48 19.22
C ASP A 347 0.94 13.05 19.68
N MET A 348 1.63 12.54 20.70
CA MET A 348 1.42 11.18 21.18
C MET A 348 0.24 11.07 22.16
N VAL A 349 -0.40 9.92 22.12
CA VAL A 349 -1.42 9.47 23.06
C VAL A 349 -0.97 8.15 23.68
N THR A 350 -1.23 7.98 24.96
CA THR A 350 -0.97 6.73 25.68
C THR A 350 -2.18 5.83 25.60
N LEU A 351 -2.00 4.66 25.00
CA LEU A 351 -2.98 3.59 24.95
C LEU A 351 -2.78 2.65 26.14
N VAL A 352 -3.82 2.47 26.95
CA VAL A 352 -3.82 1.57 28.11
C VAL A 352 -4.68 0.36 27.78
N LEU A 353 -4.08 -0.83 27.73
CA LEU A 353 -4.82 -2.07 27.50
C LEU A 353 -5.51 -2.51 28.80
N GLY A 354 -6.72 -1.99 29.04
CA GLY A 354 -7.52 -2.32 30.22
C GLY A 354 -8.64 -1.32 30.49
N ARG A 355 -9.49 -1.66 31.45
CA ARG A 355 -10.56 -0.79 31.95
C ARG A 355 -9.99 0.40 32.70
N ARG A 356 -10.80 1.45 32.74
CA ARG A 356 -10.48 2.69 33.45
C ARG A 356 -10.43 2.50 34.97
N ASP A 357 -11.31 1.68 35.51
CA ASP A 357 -11.51 1.54 36.96
C ASP A 357 -10.30 0.90 37.67
N ASP A 358 -9.41 0.27 36.92
CA ASP A 358 -8.15 -0.30 37.43
C ASP A 358 -7.09 0.75 37.77
N ALA A 359 -7.34 2.03 37.49
CA ALA A 359 -6.40 3.11 37.75
C ALA A 359 -6.27 3.48 39.25
N SER A 360 -7.03 2.86 40.15
CA SER A 360 -7.22 3.37 41.52
C SER A 360 -6.14 3.00 42.56
N GLY A 361 -4.90 2.65 42.19
CA GLY A 361 -3.83 2.62 43.20
C GLY A 361 -2.50 2.00 42.83
N ASP A 362 -2.43 1.08 41.87
CA ASP A 362 -1.19 0.36 41.52
C ASP A 362 -0.93 0.39 40.00
N SER A 363 -0.84 1.61 39.46
CA SER A 363 -0.92 1.93 38.01
C SER A 363 0.21 1.38 37.11
N THR A 364 1.09 0.52 37.65
CA THR A 364 2.22 -0.09 36.94
C THR A 364 1.85 -1.39 36.21
N ALA A 365 0.70 -2.01 36.53
CA ALA A 365 0.36 -3.32 36.01
C ALA A 365 -0.17 -3.34 34.56
N SER A 366 -0.88 -2.29 34.13
CA SER A 366 -1.45 -2.27 32.78
C SER A 366 -0.42 -1.85 31.73
N PRO A 367 -0.20 -2.63 30.67
CA PRO A 367 0.75 -2.30 29.62
C PRO A 367 0.30 -1.02 28.91
N ARG A 368 1.26 -0.11 28.77
CA ARG A 368 1.11 1.15 28.06
C ARG A 368 1.82 1.07 26.72
N LEU A 369 1.19 1.65 25.72
CA LEU A 369 1.73 1.82 24.38
C LEU A 369 1.56 3.28 23.98
N GLU A 370 2.54 3.86 23.33
CA GLU A 370 2.45 5.22 22.81
C GLU A 370 2.21 5.16 21.31
N ALA A 371 1.35 6.03 20.81
CA ALA A 371 1.03 6.14 19.39
C ALA A 371 0.67 7.58 19.04
N HIS A 372 0.77 7.96 17.77
CA HIS A 372 0.48 9.32 17.33
C HIS A 372 -1.01 9.48 17.05
N ARG A 373 -1.62 10.55 17.59
CA ARG A 373 -3.03 10.87 17.38
C ARG A 373 -3.39 10.90 15.89
N LEU A 374 -2.53 11.51 15.08
CA LEU A 374 -2.69 11.60 13.64
C LEU A 374 -2.87 10.22 12.98
N VAL A 375 -1.97 9.27 13.28
CA VAL A 375 -1.98 7.94 12.65
C VAL A 375 -3.19 7.14 13.12
N LEU A 376 -3.50 7.19 14.41
CA LEU A 376 -4.67 6.50 14.96
C LEU A 376 -5.97 7.03 14.35
N GLY A 377 -6.16 8.36 14.33
CA GLY A 377 -7.33 9.01 13.76
C GLY A 377 -7.45 8.80 12.25
N ALA A 378 -6.33 8.76 11.52
CA ALA A 378 -6.30 8.45 10.10
C ALA A 378 -6.78 7.03 9.81
N CYS A 379 -6.24 6.05 10.54
CA CYS A 379 -6.39 4.64 10.18
C CYS A 379 -7.66 3.98 10.76
N SER A 380 -8.23 4.51 11.85
CA SER A 380 -9.28 3.85 12.64
C SER A 380 -10.43 4.79 12.97
N GLY A 381 -11.64 4.42 12.56
CA GLY A 381 -12.86 5.17 12.93
C GLY A 381 -13.10 5.20 14.45
N PHE A 382 -12.75 4.13 15.17
CA PHE A 382 -12.79 4.11 16.64
C PHE A 382 -11.88 5.17 17.25
N PHE A 383 -10.61 5.22 16.84
CA PHE A 383 -9.69 6.21 17.36
C PHE A 383 -10.06 7.62 16.89
N ALA A 384 -10.57 7.78 15.67
CA ALA A 384 -11.07 9.06 15.21
C ALA A 384 -12.17 9.60 16.16
N ALA A 385 -13.15 8.77 16.52
CA ALA A 385 -14.19 9.11 17.48
C ALA A 385 -13.64 9.30 18.91
N ALA A 386 -12.65 8.50 19.33
CA ALA A 386 -12.08 8.57 20.67
C ALA A 386 -11.26 9.85 20.89
N LEU A 387 -10.51 10.29 19.89
CA LEU A 387 -9.65 11.48 19.96
C LEU A 387 -10.45 12.78 19.77
N SER A 388 -11.51 12.76 18.96
CA SER A 388 -12.42 13.90 18.81
C SER A 388 -13.36 14.09 20.00
N SER A 389 -13.63 13.02 20.77
CA SER A 389 -14.49 13.06 21.95
C SER A 389 -13.69 13.23 23.25
N LYS A 390 -13.92 14.35 23.96
CA LYS A 390 -13.36 14.60 25.30
C LYS A 390 -13.75 13.54 26.36
N PHE A 391 -14.66 12.63 26.05
CA PHE A 391 -15.10 11.61 27.01
C PHE A 391 -14.19 10.39 27.05
N LEU A 392 -13.61 10.02 25.90
CA LEU A 392 -12.83 8.79 25.73
C LEU A 392 -11.33 9.03 25.93
N GLU A 393 -10.79 10.11 25.37
CA GLU A 393 -9.44 10.57 25.69
C GLU A 393 -9.49 11.47 26.94
N ARG A 394 -8.68 11.16 27.96
CA ARG A 394 -8.46 12.04 29.11
C ARG A 394 -6.98 12.18 29.40
N ASP A 395 -6.50 13.43 29.45
CA ASP A 395 -5.11 13.76 29.74
C ASP A 395 -4.11 13.03 28.82
N GLY A 396 -4.47 12.85 27.53
CA GLY A 396 -3.65 12.12 26.57
C GLY A 396 -3.64 10.61 26.78
N ILE A 397 -4.62 10.04 27.49
CA ILE A 397 -4.76 8.62 27.72
C ILE A 397 -6.07 8.10 27.10
N VAL A 398 -5.99 7.02 26.34
CA VAL A 398 -7.14 6.27 25.82
C VAL A 398 -7.14 4.86 26.42
N HIS A 399 -8.21 4.51 27.12
CA HIS A 399 -8.40 3.20 27.71
C HIS A 399 -9.07 2.24 26.71
N LEU A 400 -8.43 1.10 26.46
CA LEU A 400 -8.87 0.08 25.52
C LEU A 400 -9.59 -1.04 26.28
N GLY A 401 -10.70 -0.69 26.93
CA GLY A 401 -11.47 -1.60 27.79
C GLY A 401 -12.02 -2.84 27.04
N PHE A 402 -12.26 -2.72 25.74
CA PHE A 402 -12.71 -3.83 24.89
C PHE A 402 -11.72 -4.99 24.81
N VAL A 403 -10.42 -4.75 25.02
CA VAL A 403 -9.40 -5.82 25.03
C VAL A 403 -9.74 -6.85 26.11
N GLU A 404 -10.30 -6.40 27.23
CA GLU A 404 -10.80 -7.30 28.27
C GLU A 404 -12.11 -7.98 27.88
N GLU A 405 -13.03 -7.26 27.24
CA GLU A 405 -14.33 -7.81 26.81
C GLU A 405 -14.17 -8.90 25.74
N GLN A 406 -13.12 -8.82 24.92
CA GLN A 406 -12.75 -9.81 23.91
C GLN A 406 -12.00 -11.02 24.50
N GLY A 407 -11.81 -11.11 25.83
CA GLY A 407 -11.05 -12.21 26.44
C GLY A 407 -9.55 -12.19 26.12
N LEU A 408 -9.03 -11.06 25.59
CA LEU A 408 -7.60 -10.91 25.36
C LEU A 408 -6.85 -10.68 26.66
N ARG A 409 -7.53 -10.15 27.69
CA ARG A 409 -6.98 -10.00 29.04
C ARG A 409 -7.00 -11.34 29.79
N GLY A 410 -5.86 -11.74 30.31
CA GLY A 410 -5.70 -12.91 31.17
C GLY A 410 -4.64 -12.69 32.25
N ASP A 411 -3.97 -13.76 32.68
CA ASP A 411 -2.80 -13.66 33.56
C ASP A 411 -1.66 -12.85 32.90
N GLY A 412 -0.57 -12.60 33.66
CA GLY A 412 0.55 -11.78 33.18
C GLY A 412 1.18 -12.26 31.86
N ALA A 413 1.13 -13.56 31.55
CA ALA A 413 1.64 -14.10 30.29
C ALA A 413 0.70 -13.76 29.11
N LYS A 414 -0.62 -13.93 29.29
CA LYS A 414 -1.61 -13.53 28.29
C LYS A 414 -1.56 -12.03 27.99
N LEU A 415 -1.30 -11.21 29.01
CA LEU A 415 -1.20 -9.76 28.86
C LEU A 415 -0.01 -9.33 27.98
N GLU A 416 1.13 -10.00 28.07
CA GLU A 416 2.28 -9.71 27.21
C GLU A 416 2.06 -10.17 25.75
N ILE A 417 1.30 -11.26 25.54
CA ILE A 417 0.88 -11.68 24.19
C ILE A 417 -0.06 -10.63 23.58
N ALA A 418 -1.08 -10.20 24.32
CA ALA A 418 -1.99 -9.15 23.87
C ALA A 418 -1.26 -7.82 23.59
N ARG A 419 -0.27 -7.47 24.43
CA ARG A 419 0.59 -6.30 24.20
C ARG A 419 1.42 -6.46 22.92
N SER A 420 1.98 -7.64 22.68
CA SER A 420 2.73 -7.95 21.46
C SER A 420 1.84 -7.85 20.22
N ALA A 421 0.63 -8.44 20.26
CA ALA A 421 -0.37 -8.34 19.21
C ALA A 421 -0.72 -6.87 18.94
N PHE A 422 -0.98 -6.07 19.98
CA PHE A 422 -1.32 -4.66 19.80
C PHE A 422 -0.15 -3.84 19.24
N ARG A 423 1.10 -4.14 19.60
CA ARG A 423 2.28 -3.52 18.98
C ARG A 423 2.37 -3.83 17.48
N ARG A 424 2.12 -5.08 17.09
CA ARG A 424 2.09 -5.50 15.67
C ARG A 424 0.94 -4.86 14.91
N LEU A 425 -0.22 -4.70 15.56
CA LEU A 425 -1.34 -3.93 15.01
C LEU A 425 -0.95 -2.47 14.81
N LEU A 426 -0.34 -1.81 15.81
CA LEU A 426 0.15 -0.43 15.65
C LEU A 426 1.15 -0.36 14.49
N HIS A 427 2.13 -1.27 14.44
CA HIS A 427 3.06 -1.35 13.31
C HIS A 427 2.34 -1.46 11.96
N PHE A 428 1.27 -2.25 11.88
CA PHE A 428 0.42 -2.34 10.69
C PHE A 428 -0.32 -1.02 10.38
N LEU A 429 -0.85 -0.31 11.37
CA LEU A 429 -1.48 1.00 11.16
C LEU A 429 -0.49 2.04 10.59
N TYR A 430 0.78 1.95 10.98
CA TYR A 430 1.83 2.83 10.51
C TYR A 430 2.33 2.42 9.12
N THR A 431 2.72 1.15 8.95
CA THR A 431 3.46 0.69 7.76
C THR A 431 2.58 0.08 6.67
N GLY A 432 1.32 -0.26 6.98
CA GLY A 432 0.49 -1.14 6.14
C GLY A 432 0.98 -2.59 6.08
N LYS A 433 2.08 -2.94 6.75
CA LYS A 433 2.69 -4.27 6.77
C LYS A 433 2.44 -4.93 8.11
N LEU A 434 1.81 -6.10 8.07
CA LEU A 434 1.56 -6.91 9.25
C LEU A 434 2.62 -8.01 9.34
N ASP A 435 3.54 -7.86 10.30
CA ASP A 435 4.42 -8.94 10.70
C ASP A 435 3.67 -9.79 11.73
N VAL A 436 3.38 -11.05 11.37
CA VAL A 436 2.63 -11.99 12.21
C VAL A 436 3.56 -13.13 12.62
N ASP A 437 3.58 -13.44 13.92
CA ASP A 437 4.09 -14.72 14.41
C ASP A 437 2.92 -15.60 14.89
N ALA A 438 3.15 -16.91 14.96
CA ALA A 438 2.12 -17.86 15.38
C ALA A 438 1.61 -17.62 16.81
N ALA A 439 2.43 -17.02 17.69
CA ALA A 439 2.08 -16.81 19.10
C ALA A 439 1.05 -15.69 19.30
N CYS A 440 1.02 -14.69 18.44
CA CYS A 440 0.08 -13.56 18.49
C CYS A 440 -0.97 -13.56 17.37
N ALA A 441 -0.87 -14.47 16.40
CA ALA A 441 -1.76 -14.50 15.23
C ALA A 441 -3.24 -14.51 15.59
N VAL A 442 -3.64 -15.31 16.59
CA VAL A 442 -5.05 -15.42 17.03
C VAL A 442 -5.53 -14.14 17.72
N ASP A 443 -4.68 -13.52 18.55
CA ASP A 443 -5.01 -12.27 19.24
C ASP A 443 -5.09 -11.09 18.25
N LEU A 444 -4.21 -11.07 17.23
CA LEU A 444 -4.31 -10.13 16.11
C LEU A 444 -5.62 -10.34 15.33
N LEU A 445 -6.00 -11.59 15.05
CA LEU A 445 -7.25 -11.90 14.37
C LEU A 445 -8.46 -11.37 15.14
N ALA A 446 -8.49 -11.53 16.46
CA ALA A 446 -9.54 -10.96 17.32
C ALA A 446 -9.59 -9.43 17.29
N LEU A 447 -8.44 -8.76 17.30
CA LEU A 447 -8.37 -7.30 17.17
C LEU A 447 -8.87 -6.81 15.80
N LEU A 448 -8.68 -7.60 14.74
CA LEU A 448 -9.02 -7.24 13.36
C LEU A 448 -10.48 -7.58 13.00
N GLN A 449 -10.99 -8.76 13.35
CA GLN A 449 -12.32 -9.24 12.93
C GLN A 449 -13.49 -8.60 13.70
N GLY A 450 -13.26 -8.09 14.92
CA GLY A 450 -14.35 -7.53 15.75
C GLY A 450 -14.98 -6.24 15.20
N ASN A 451 -14.53 -5.72 14.05
CA ASN A 451 -14.84 -4.39 13.49
C ASN A 451 -14.72 -3.24 14.51
N PHE A 452 -14.11 -3.50 15.66
CA PHE A 452 -14.07 -2.58 16.79
C PHE A 452 -13.29 -1.33 16.40
N LEU A 453 -12.15 -1.52 15.75
CA LEU A 453 -11.28 -0.45 15.31
C LEU A 453 -11.83 0.31 14.09
N GLN A 454 -12.90 -0.19 13.45
CA GLN A 454 -13.50 0.43 12.25
C GLN A 454 -12.43 0.75 11.19
N LEU A 455 -11.59 -0.24 10.89
CA LEU A 455 -10.55 -0.15 9.86
C LEU A 455 -11.17 -0.40 8.47
N ASP A 456 -10.44 -0.06 7.41
CA ASP A 456 -10.89 -0.35 6.04
C ASP A 456 -11.01 -1.86 5.80
N GLU A 457 -12.19 -2.32 5.38
CA GLU A 457 -12.53 -3.76 5.26
C GLU A 457 -11.56 -4.53 4.38
N THR A 458 -11.06 -3.92 3.29
CA THR A 458 -10.12 -4.60 2.39
C THR A 458 -8.76 -4.84 3.06
N HIS A 459 -8.25 -3.84 3.78
CA HIS A 459 -7.01 -3.98 4.55
C HIS A 459 -7.16 -4.99 5.69
N VAL A 460 -8.31 -5.00 6.36
CA VAL A 460 -8.64 -5.99 7.41
C VAL A 460 -8.69 -7.40 6.85
N ALA A 461 -9.34 -7.63 5.70
CA ALA A 461 -9.45 -8.95 5.10
C ALA A 461 -8.06 -9.54 4.77
N ARG A 462 -7.15 -8.74 4.18
CA ARG A 462 -5.77 -9.15 3.91
C ARG A 462 -5.00 -9.47 5.20
N ALA A 463 -5.12 -8.61 6.20
CA ALA A 463 -4.49 -8.80 7.50
C ALA A 463 -4.99 -10.08 8.20
N CYS A 464 -6.30 -10.35 8.16
CA CYS A 464 -6.90 -11.57 8.70
C CYS A 464 -6.39 -12.82 7.97
N ALA A 465 -6.36 -12.81 6.63
CA ALA A 465 -5.85 -13.93 5.84
C ALA A 465 -4.36 -14.22 6.14
N ALA A 466 -3.55 -13.18 6.36
CA ALA A 466 -2.17 -13.33 6.79
C ALA A 466 -2.08 -13.94 8.20
N CYS A 467 -2.92 -13.51 9.14
CA CYS A 467 -3.00 -14.09 10.48
C CYS A 467 -3.37 -15.58 10.45
N GLU A 468 -4.41 -15.95 9.71
CA GLU A 468 -4.86 -17.34 9.57
C GLU A 468 -3.78 -18.21 8.93
N THR A 469 -3.18 -17.74 7.84
CA THR A 469 -2.10 -18.46 7.14
C THR A 469 -0.92 -18.71 8.08
N THR A 470 -0.47 -17.69 8.81
CA THR A 470 0.64 -17.82 9.76
C THR A 470 0.29 -18.72 10.95
N ALA A 471 -0.94 -18.62 11.48
CA ALA A 471 -1.41 -19.46 12.56
C ALA A 471 -1.38 -20.96 12.17
N LEU A 472 -1.80 -21.28 10.94
CA LEU A 472 -1.82 -22.64 10.41
C LEU A 472 -0.46 -23.14 9.90
N ALA A 473 0.48 -22.23 9.61
CA ALA A 473 1.88 -22.56 9.31
C ALA A 473 2.71 -22.91 10.56
N GLY A 474 2.12 -22.84 11.75
CA GLY A 474 2.78 -23.14 13.02
C GLY A 474 3.34 -24.56 13.11
N THR A 475 4.34 -24.73 13.97
CA THR A 475 4.97 -26.01 14.26
C THR A 475 4.11 -26.90 15.17
N LEU A 476 4.50 -28.17 15.34
CA LEU A 476 3.92 -29.09 16.35
C LEU A 476 3.87 -28.52 17.77
N ARG A 477 4.73 -27.56 18.11
CA ARG A 477 4.76 -26.91 19.43
C ARG A 477 3.80 -25.74 19.55
N GLU A 478 3.46 -25.09 18.44
CA GLU A 478 2.67 -23.86 18.38
C GLU A 478 1.20 -24.14 18.10
N LEU A 479 0.89 -25.08 17.20
CA LEU A 479 -0.50 -25.40 16.83
C LEU A 479 -1.42 -25.74 18.01
N PRO A 480 -0.97 -26.44 19.09
CA PRO A 480 -1.82 -26.63 20.26
C PRO A 480 -2.19 -25.33 20.98
N GLU A 481 -1.28 -24.36 21.03
CA GLU A 481 -1.57 -23.04 21.61
C GLU A 481 -2.49 -22.23 20.70
N VAL A 482 -2.30 -22.32 19.38
CA VAL A 482 -3.20 -21.70 18.39
C VAL A 482 -4.62 -22.25 18.56
N ALA A 483 -4.79 -23.59 18.59
CA ALA A 483 -6.10 -24.21 18.75
C ALA A 483 -6.75 -23.85 20.10
N ARG A 484 -6.01 -23.92 21.21
CA ARG A 484 -6.51 -23.51 22.53
C ARG A 484 -6.93 -22.04 22.54
N ARG A 485 -6.10 -21.15 21.98
CA ARG A 485 -6.39 -19.72 21.98
C ARG A 485 -7.55 -19.37 21.05
N ALA A 486 -7.68 -20.05 19.92
CA ALA A 486 -8.81 -19.92 19.01
C ALA A 486 -10.12 -20.37 19.68
N GLU A 487 -10.10 -21.49 20.41
CA GLU A 487 -11.25 -21.96 21.22
C GLU A 487 -11.63 -20.92 22.29
N GLU A 488 -10.66 -20.35 23.01
CA GLU A 488 -10.91 -19.32 24.03
C GLU A 488 -11.56 -18.04 23.48
N LEU A 489 -11.27 -17.70 22.22
CA LEU A 489 -11.76 -16.48 21.56
C LEU A 489 -12.98 -16.75 20.65
N GLY A 490 -13.44 -18.00 20.56
CA GLY A 490 -14.61 -18.39 19.76
C GLY A 490 -14.37 -18.48 18.25
N PHE A 491 -13.13 -18.74 17.81
CA PHE A 491 -12.81 -18.99 16.40
C PHE A 491 -12.91 -20.46 16.05
N ASP A 492 -14.14 -20.97 15.91
CA ASP A 492 -14.42 -22.39 15.69
C ASP A 492 -13.73 -22.95 14.43
N ASP A 493 -13.79 -22.22 13.31
CA ASP A 493 -13.19 -22.62 12.04
C ASP A 493 -11.66 -22.71 12.13
N LEU A 494 -11.02 -21.72 12.76
CA LEU A 494 -9.56 -21.71 12.97
C LEU A 494 -9.13 -22.82 13.93
N THR A 495 -9.94 -23.08 14.97
CA THR A 495 -9.71 -24.18 15.91
C THR A 495 -9.72 -25.52 15.19
N ALA A 496 -10.74 -25.78 14.37
CA ALA A 496 -10.86 -27.01 13.58
C ALA A 496 -9.71 -27.15 12.58
N ALA A 497 -9.34 -26.06 11.88
CA ALA A 497 -8.22 -26.06 10.93
C ALA A 497 -6.87 -26.33 11.61
N ALA A 498 -6.61 -25.72 12.78
CA ALA A 498 -5.39 -25.93 13.54
C ALA A 498 -5.28 -27.38 14.06
N LEU A 499 -6.38 -27.96 14.55
CA LEU A 499 -6.41 -29.38 14.96
C LEU A 499 -6.22 -30.32 13.77
N SER A 500 -6.85 -30.03 12.63
CA SER A 500 -6.70 -30.81 11.40
C SER A 500 -5.24 -30.81 10.92
N ARG A 501 -4.58 -29.66 10.97
CA ARG A 501 -3.16 -29.51 10.62
C ARG A 501 -2.25 -30.21 11.64
N LEU A 502 -2.55 -30.11 12.93
CA LEU A 502 -1.82 -30.82 13.98
C LEU A 502 -1.93 -32.34 13.78
N ALA A 503 -3.11 -32.85 13.44
CA ALA A 503 -3.33 -34.27 13.14
C ALA A 503 -2.52 -34.75 11.94
N GLU A 504 -2.39 -33.93 10.88
CA GLU A 504 -1.52 -34.21 9.74
C GLU A 504 -0.07 -34.34 10.18
N LEU A 505 0.46 -33.34 10.87
CA LEU A 505 1.86 -33.34 11.31
C LEU A 505 2.16 -34.50 12.25
N LEU A 506 1.23 -34.88 13.14
CA LEU A 506 1.37 -36.05 14.01
C LEU A 506 1.30 -37.39 13.25
N SER A 507 0.65 -37.41 12.09
CA SER A 507 0.55 -38.60 11.23
C SER A 507 1.77 -38.80 10.34
N GLU A 508 2.59 -37.76 10.14
CA GLU A 508 3.84 -37.85 9.39
C GLU A 508 4.87 -38.72 10.14
N LYS A 509 5.47 -39.70 9.45
CA LYS A 509 6.28 -40.81 10.00
C LYS A 509 7.42 -40.42 10.97
N HIS A 510 7.86 -39.16 10.98
CA HIS A 510 8.97 -38.68 11.78
C HIS A 510 8.55 -37.91 13.05
N ALA A 511 7.26 -37.57 13.19
CA ALA A 511 6.73 -36.82 14.33
C ALA A 511 6.27 -37.70 15.51
N CYS A 512 6.16 -39.02 15.32
CA CYS A 512 5.72 -39.99 16.33
C CYS A 512 6.75 -40.28 17.44
N GLN A 513 7.58 -39.30 17.82
CA GLN A 513 8.30 -39.41 19.08
C GLN A 513 7.30 -39.18 20.20
N ALA A 514 7.16 -40.14 21.12
CA ALA A 514 6.20 -40.07 22.24
C ALA A 514 6.28 -38.75 23.03
N LEU A 515 7.47 -38.15 23.10
CA LEU A 515 7.71 -36.85 23.74
C LEU A 515 7.06 -35.67 22.98
N ALA A 516 7.08 -35.68 21.65
CA ALA A 516 6.45 -34.63 20.83
C ALA A 516 4.93 -34.67 20.96
N VAL A 517 4.33 -35.86 20.91
CA VAL A 517 2.89 -36.08 21.12
C VAL A 517 2.47 -35.61 22.51
N LYS A 518 3.21 -36.02 23.55
CA LYS A 518 2.93 -35.63 24.94
C LYS A 518 3.05 -34.11 25.13
N GLY A 519 4.06 -33.47 24.52
CA GLY A 519 4.24 -32.03 24.58
C GLY A 519 3.11 -31.26 23.88
N ALA A 520 2.67 -31.74 22.71
CA ALA A 520 1.60 -31.09 21.96
C ALA A 520 0.24 -31.23 22.66
N THR A 521 -0.07 -32.42 23.18
CA THR A 521 -1.37 -32.71 23.82
C THR A 521 -1.51 -32.12 25.23
N ALA A 522 -0.41 -31.90 25.96
CA ALA A 522 -0.46 -31.35 27.33
C ALA A 522 -1.06 -29.93 27.42
N LYS A 523 -1.13 -29.21 26.30
CA LYS A 523 -1.64 -27.83 26.20
C LYS A 523 -3.10 -27.76 25.77
N LEU A 524 -3.69 -28.86 25.33
CA LEU A 524 -5.06 -28.90 24.83
C LEU A 524 -6.05 -29.09 25.98
N SER A 525 -7.20 -28.45 25.88
CA SER A 525 -8.37 -28.73 26.73
C SER A 525 -8.89 -30.15 26.45
N HIS A 526 -9.74 -30.67 27.35
CA HIS A 526 -10.31 -32.00 27.17
C HIS A 526 -11.16 -32.11 25.89
N SER A 527 -11.92 -31.06 25.55
CA SER A 527 -12.70 -30.96 24.29
C SER A 527 -11.79 -31.10 23.08
N LEU A 528 -10.76 -30.26 22.98
CA LEU A 528 -9.84 -30.27 21.84
C LEU A 528 -9.06 -31.59 21.71
N LEU A 529 -8.78 -32.28 22.82
CA LEU A 529 -8.17 -33.61 22.79
C LEU A 529 -9.10 -34.65 22.15
N VAL A 530 -10.40 -34.61 22.45
CA VAL A 530 -11.38 -35.52 21.85
C VAL A 530 -11.46 -35.29 20.35
N ASP A 531 -11.51 -34.03 19.92
CA ASP A 531 -11.57 -33.67 18.50
C ASP A 531 -10.29 -34.05 17.75
N LEU A 532 -9.12 -33.82 18.36
CA LEU A 532 -7.84 -34.25 17.80
C LEU A 532 -7.78 -35.77 17.62
N VAL A 533 -8.25 -36.55 18.60
CA VAL A 533 -8.29 -38.01 18.51
C VAL A 533 -9.22 -38.45 17.39
N ALA A 534 -10.39 -37.82 17.23
CA ALA A 534 -11.31 -38.11 16.15
C ALA A 534 -10.66 -37.87 14.76
N LEU A 535 -9.97 -36.74 14.59
CA LEU A 535 -9.24 -36.40 13.36
C LEU A 535 -8.08 -37.38 13.07
N LEU A 536 -7.34 -37.80 14.09
CA LEU A 536 -6.28 -38.80 13.96
C LEU A 536 -6.82 -40.17 13.54
N VAL A 537 -7.98 -40.58 14.07
CA VAL A 537 -8.66 -41.81 13.67
C VAL A 537 -9.14 -41.74 12.23
N GLU A 538 -9.66 -40.59 11.80
CA GLU A 538 -10.10 -40.36 10.43
C GLU A 538 -8.94 -40.37 9.42
N LYS A 539 -7.82 -39.71 9.74
CA LYS A 539 -6.64 -39.60 8.87
C LYS A 539 -5.73 -40.85 8.92
N SER A 540 -6.00 -41.82 9.79
CA SER A 540 -5.17 -43.02 9.92
C SER A 540 -5.14 -43.86 8.64
N PRO A 541 -3.96 -44.22 8.10
CA PRO A 541 -3.85 -44.98 6.85
C PRO A 541 -4.47 -46.38 6.93
N ILE A 542 -4.62 -46.95 8.14
CA ILE A 542 -5.25 -48.27 8.35
C ILE A 542 -6.71 -48.28 7.84
N ARG A 543 -7.43 -47.16 7.94
CA ARG A 543 -8.79 -47.05 7.39
C ARG A 543 -8.80 -46.81 5.87
N GLN A 544 -7.76 -46.21 5.30
CA GLN A 544 -7.67 -46.02 3.86
C GLN A 544 -7.46 -47.35 3.12
N VAL A 545 -6.66 -48.27 3.69
CA VAL A 545 -6.46 -49.62 3.10
C VAL A 545 -7.76 -50.42 3.10
N ALA A 546 -8.52 -50.38 4.20
CA ALA A 546 -9.80 -51.09 4.30
C ALA A 546 -10.90 -50.56 3.36
N ARG A 547 -10.86 -49.26 2.98
CA ARG A 547 -11.82 -48.68 2.03
C ARG A 547 -11.50 -49.04 0.58
N VAL A 548 -10.22 -49.21 0.23
CA VAL A 548 -9.78 -49.59 -1.11
C VAL A 548 -10.05 -51.07 -1.41
N GLU A 549 -10.13 -51.94 -0.39
CA GLU A 549 -10.49 -53.36 -0.58
C GLU A 549 -12.00 -53.61 -0.72
N THR A 550 -12.84 -52.57 -0.58
CA THR A 550 -14.31 -52.65 -0.69
C THR A 550 -14.90 -51.85 -1.87
N LEU A 551 -14.06 -51.29 -2.73
CA LEU A 551 -14.41 -50.69 -4.03
C LEU A 551 -13.77 -51.52 -5.14
#